data_AF-A0A2E6I3X3-F1
#
_entry.id   AF-A0A2E6I3X3-F1
#
_cell.length_a   1.000
_cell.length_b   1.000
_cell.length_c   1.000
_cell.angle_alpha   90.00
_cell.angle_beta   90.00
_cell.angle_gamma   90.00
#
_symmetry.space_group_name_H-M   'P 1'
#
loop_
_entity.id
_entity.type
_entity.pdbx_description
1 polymer ?
#
loop_
_entity_poly.entity_id
_entity_poly.type
_entity_poly.pdbx_seq_one_letter_code
_entity_poly.pdbx_strand_id
1 'polypeptide(L)'
;MDDVLFHHGCHLVDFSLWTVDSDVRRVRGELAPRHPVNDTSMDISMLIRYANEAIATTSLSYNARQAATGNIYLCENSVLEVSGSPVVFNGENVFEATAKPESGVLVQNRDFIEAIRNDRQPTCNADEALKSMTVLQQVYDQMVTMEGVEKYRRRWDE
;
A
#
# COMPACT_ATOMS: atom_id res chain seq x y z
N MET A 1 -16.02 10.65 -0.04
CA MET A 1 -15.29 10.09 1.12
C MET A 1 -14.24 9.17 0.57
N ASP A 2 -13.07 9.18 1.18
CA ASP A 2 -11.90 8.39 0.77
C ASP A 2 -12.05 6.94 1.28
N ASP A 3 -11.56 5.94 0.53
CA ASP A 3 -11.64 4.52 0.87
C ASP A 3 -10.28 4.01 1.36
N VAL A 4 -10.20 3.61 2.64
CA VAL A 4 -8.92 3.18 3.23
C VAL A 4 -8.35 1.93 2.54
N LEU A 5 -9.22 1.03 2.06
CA LEU A 5 -8.80 -0.23 1.44
C LEU A 5 -8.23 0.02 0.04
N PHE A 6 -8.98 0.68 -0.85
CA PHE A 6 -8.59 0.78 -2.25
C PHE A 6 -7.78 2.03 -2.58
N HIS A 7 -8.02 3.18 -1.96
CA HIS A 7 -7.23 4.36 -2.25
C HIS A 7 -5.90 4.34 -1.49
N HIS A 8 -5.91 4.35 -0.16
CA HIS A 8 -4.65 4.35 0.58
C HIS A 8 -3.98 2.97 0.61
N GLY A 9 -4.77 1.90 0.68
CA GLY A 9 -4.23 0.55 0.63
C GLY A 9 -3.49 0.23 -0.67
N CYS A 10 -3.87 0.82 -1.81
CA CYS A 10 -3.15 0.58 -3.05
C CYS A 10 -1.74 1.12 -3.05
N HIS A 11 -1.51 2.33 -2.51
CA HIS A 11 -0.17 2.87 -2.40
C HIS A 11 0.75 1.97 -1.58
N LEU A 12 0.25 1.45 -0.46
CA LEU A 12 1.05 0.63 0.45
C LEU A 12 1.28 -0.80 -0.09
N VAL A 13 0.25 -1.42 -0.66
CA VAL A 13 0.37 -2.75 -1.27
C VAL A 13 1.28 -2.71 -2.49
N ASP A 14 1.09 -1.73 -3.38
CA ASP A 14 1.91 -1.55 -4.59
C ASP A 14 3.39 -1.36 -4.23
N PHE A 15 3.66 -0.47 -3.28
CA PHE A 15 5.02 -0.27 -2.78
C PHE A 15 5.61 -1.53 -2.14
N SER A 16 4.79 -2.34 -1.46
CA SER A 16 5.22 -3.64 -0.90
C SER A 16 5.56 -4.64 -2.00
N LEU A 17 4.72 -4.76 -3.04
CA LEU A 17 4.98 -5.64 -4.20
C LEU A 17 6.27 -5.24 -4.90
N TRP A 18 6.46 -3.94 -5.13
CA TRP A 18 7.65 -3.39 -5.76
C TRP A 18 8.92 -3.62 -4.91
N THR A 19 8.82 -3.44 -3.59
CA THR A 19 9.99 -3.60 -2.72
C THR A 19 10.39 -5.06 -2.51
N VAL A 20 9.42 -5.97 -2.39
CA VAL A 20 9.68 -7.39 -2.14
C VAL A 20 10.02 -8.15 -3.43
N ASP A 21 9.54 -7.66 -4.58
CA ASP A 21 9.78 -8.22 -5.92
C ASP A 21 9.56 -9.74 -5.97
N SER A 22 8.40 -10.17 -5.46
CA SER A 22 8.00 -11.56 -5.41
C SER A 22 6.49 -11.70 -5.55
N ASP A 23 6.04 -12.82 -6.11
CA ASP A 23 4.62 -13.10 -6.23
C ASP A 23 3.96 -13.25 -4.86
N VAL A 24 2.71 -12.78 -4.75
CA VAL A 24 1.90 -12.98 -3.55
C VAL A 24 1.41 -14.42 -3.50
N ARG A 25 1.80 -15.13 -2.44
CA ARG A 25 1.37 -16.50 -2.16
C ARG A 25 0.04 -16.55 -1.42
N ARG A 26 -0.17 -15.67 -0.43
CA ARG A 26 -1.38 -15.65 0.39
C ARG A 26 -1.57 -14.30 1.07
N VAL A 27 -2.81 -13.86 1.18
CA VAL A 27 -3.21 -12.66 1.93
C VAL A 27 -4.16 -13.07 3.06
N ARG A 28 -4.02 -12.43 4.23
CA ARG A 28 -5.02 -12.45 5.30
C ARG A 28 -5.23 -11.02 5.75
N GLY A 29 -6.47 -10.57 5.88
CA GLY A 29 -6.73 -9.21 6.31
C GLY A 29 -7.93 -9.11 7.25
N GLU A 30 -8.09 -7.92 7.78
CA GLU A 30 -9.19 -7.44 8.59
C GLU A 30 -9.53 -6.04 8.10
N LEU A 31 -10.82 -5.75 7.93
CA LEU A 31 -11.29 -4.45 7.48
C LEU A 31 -12.45 -4.04 8.39
N ALA A 32 -12.37 -2.84 8.95
CA ALA A 32 -13.45 -2.34 9.79
C ALA A 32 -14.74 -2.16 8.97
N PRO A 33 -15.93 -2.42 9.55
CA PRO A 33 -17.20 -2.05 8.93
C PRO A 33 -17.26 -0.57 8.58
N ARG A 34 -18.19 -0.20 7.70
CA ARG A 34 -18.37 1.18 7.28
C ARG A 34 -18.70 2.10 8.46
N HIS A 35 -17.99 3.21 8.54
CA HIS A 35 -18.21 4.21 9.57
C HIS A 35 -19.56 4.93 9.34
N PRO A 36 -20.42 5.11 10.36
CA PRO A 36 -21.79 5.63 10.18
C PRO A 36 -21.91 6.99 9.49
N VAL A 37 -20.90 7.85 9.64
CA VAL A 37 -20.89 9.20 9.04
C VAL A 37 -20.16 9.22 7.70
N ASN A 38 -19.09 8.43 7.59
CA ASN A 38 -18.16 8.49 6.46
C ASN A 38 -18.51 7.47 5.37
N ASP A 39 -19.35 6.50 5.74
CA ASP A 39 -20.00 5.58 4.81
C ASP A 39 -18.98 4.72 4.03
N THR A 40 -17.81 4.52 4.64
CA THR A 40 -16.61 3.83 4.16
C THR A 40 -15.85 3.20 5.33
N SER A 41 -15.04 2.18 5.06
CA SER A 41 -14.16 1.59 6.07
C SER A 41 -13.03 2.55 6.42
N MET A 42 -12.70 2.63 7.71
CA MET A 42 -11.72 3.59 8.24
C MET A 42 -10.42 2.93 8.70
N ASP A 43 -10.42 1.62 8.95
CA ASP A 43 -9.26 0.85 9.39
C ASP A 43 -9.12 -0.43 8.56
N ILE A 44 -7.88 -0.80 8.29
CA ILE A 44 -7.50 -2.06 7.66
C ILE A 44 -6.19 -2.55 8.25
N SER A 45 -6.10 -3.86 8.43
CA SER A 45 -4.87 -4.56 8.73
C SER A 45 -4.74 -5.77 7.81
N MET A 46 -3.56 -6.04 7.26
CA MET A 46 -3.34 -7.27 6.51
C MET A 46 -1.91 -7.81 6.62
N LEU A 47 -1.81 -9.11 6.41
CA LEU A 47 -0.58 -9.86 6.24
C LEU A 47 -0.52 -10.37 4.80
N ILE A 48 0.59 -10.10 4.13
CA ILE A 48 0.91 -10.60 2.80
C ILE A 48 2.08 -11.58 2.95
N ARG A 49 1.86 -12.84 2.54
CA ARG A 49 2.91 -13.85 2.41
C ARG A 49 3.32 -13.92 0.94
N TYR A 50 4.60 -13.72 0.70
CA TYR A 50 5.21 -13.79 -0.63
C TYR A 50 5.74 -15.20 -0.95
N ALA A 51 5.98 -15.47 -2.23
CA ALA A 51 6.49 -16.76 -2.72
C ALA A 51 7.93 -17.04 -2.28
N ASN A 52 8.75 -15.98 -2.10
CA ASN A 52 10.07 -16.05 -1.50
C ASN A 52 10.05 -16.18 0.05
N GLU A 53 8.88 -16.45 0.64
CA GLU A 53 8.70 -16.60 2.08
C GLU A 53 8.97 -15.30 2.89
N ALA A 54 9.01 -14.13 2.25
CA ALA A 54 8.92 -12.84 2.95
C ALA A 54 7.50 -12.61 3.50
N ILE A 55 7.40 -11.77 4.54
CA ILE A 55 6.12 -11.32 5.12
C ILE A 55 6.10 -9.81 5.13
N ALA A 56 5.02 -9.23 4.62
CA ALA A 56 4.66 -7.85 4.91
C ALA A 56 3.43 -7.81 5.80
N THR A 57 3.46 -6.96 6.82
CA THR A 57 2.30 -6.61 7.64
C THR A 57 2.01 -5.14 7.40
N THR A 58 0.77 -4.83 7.04
CA THR A 58 0.34 -3.45 6.76
C THR A 58 -0.83 -3.09 7.67
N SER A 59 -0.87 -1.82 8.08
CA SER A 59 -1.93 -1.26 8.91
C SER A 59 -2.18 0.17 8.47
N LEU A 60 -3.44 0.50 8.18
CA LEU A 60 -3.86 1.84 7.79
C LEU A 60 -5.10 2.21 8.61
N SER A 61 -5.13 3.47 9.05
CA SER A 61 -6.23 4.01 9.84
C SER A 61 -6.44 5.49 9.53
N TYR A 62 -7.68 5.85 9.22
CA TYR A 62 -8.13 7.25 9.15
C TYR A 62 -8.60 7.79 10.51
N ASN A 63 -8.57 6.98 11.58
CA ASN A 63 -8.97 7.40 12.92
C ASN A 63 -7.85 8.12 13.70
N ALA A 64 -6.62 8.13 13.17
CA ALA A 64 -5.47 8.70 13.85
C ALA A 64 -5.59 10.24 13.96
N ARG A 65 -5.38 10.78 15.17
CA ARG A 65 -5.32 12.24 15.40
C ARG A 65 -4.03 12.88 14.89
N GLN A 66 -2.98 12.09 14.77
CA GLN A 66 -1.67 12.48 14.27
C GLN A 66 -1.35 11.62 13.06
N ALA A 67 -0.91 12.26 11.97
CA ALA A 67 -0.40 11.54 10.81
C ALA A 67 0.86 10.76 11.20
N ALA A 68 0.87 9.46 10.90
CA ALA A 68 2.00 8.57 11.07
C ALA A 68 2.18 7.77 9.79
N THR A 69 3.42 7.63 9.34
CA THR A 69 3.77 6.85 8.15
C THR A 69 5.18 6.29 8.33
N GLY A 70 5.41 5.09 7.85
CA GLY A 70 6.73 4.50 7.84
C GLY A 70 6.72 3.07 7.31
N ASN A 71 7.87 2.65 6.81
CA ASN A 71 8.15 1.29 6.40
C ASN A 71 9.35 0.79 7.20
N ILE A 72 9.22 -0.40 7.78
CA ILE A 72 10.29 -1.05 8.54
C ILE A 72 10.59 -2.36 7.85
N TYR A 73 11.84 -2.53 7.43
CA TYR A 73 12.35 -3.73 6.79
C TYR A 73 13.26 -4.44 7.78
N LEU A 74 12.90 -5.69 8.10
CA LEU A 74 13.68 -6.55 8.99
C LEU A 74 14.32 -7.64 8.14
N CYS A 75 15.63 -7.58 7.99
CA CYS A 75 16.44 -8.52 7.21
C CYS A 75 17.41 -9.28 8.12
N GLU A 76 18.03 -10.35 7.60
CA GLU A 76 18.93 -11.21 8.39
C GLU A 76 20.05 -10.45 9.11
N ASN A 77 20.61 -9.42 8.48
CA ASN A 77 21.79 -8.72 8.98
C ASN A 77 21.51 -7.27 9.43
N SER A 78 20.27 -6.78 9.26
CA SER A 78 20.00 -5.36 9.46
C SER A 78 18.51 -5.03 9.57
N VAL A 79 18.25 -3.87 10.18
CA VAL A 79 16.95 -3.20 10.16
C VAL A 79 17.09 -1.88 9.39
N LEU A 80 16.17 -1.65 8.46
CA LEU A 80 16.04 -0.39 7.74
C LEU A 80 14.68 0.22 8.06
N GLU A 81 14.66 1.46 8.54
CA GLU A 81 13.46 2.22 8.82
C GLU A 81 13.39 3.44 7.91
N VAL A 82 12.28 3.59 7.20
CA VAL A 82 12.01 4.73 6.32
C VAL A 82 10.74 5.40 6.82
N SER A 83 10.86 6.55 7.49
CA SER A 83 9.71 7.30 8.02
C SER A 83 9.87 8.79 7.72
N GLY A 84 9.18 9.27 6.70
CA GLY A 84 9.32 10.66 6.25
C GLY A 84 10.67 10.90 5.57
N SER A 85 11.41 11.90 6.04
CA SER A 85 12.71 12.29 5.48
C SER A 85 13.90 11.42 5.90
N PRO A 86 14.06 11.00 7.17
CA PRO A 86 15.19 10.17 7.57
C PRO A 86 15.02 8.71 7.12
N VAL A 87 16.15 8.13 6.74
CA VAL A 87 16.34 6.70 6.56
C VAL A 87 17.33 6.25 7.62
N VAL A 88 16.89 5.34 8.49
CA VAL A 88 17.66 4.84 9.62
C VAL A 88 18.06 3.40 9.33
N PHE A 89 19.35 3.09 9.41
CA PHE A 89 19.91 1.75 9.23
C PHE A 89 20.58 1.33 10.53
N ASN A 90 20.12 0.22 11.13
CA ASN A 90 20.60 -0.28 12.42
C ASN A 90 20.64 0.78 13.54
N GLY A 91 19.66 1.68 13.56
CA GLY A 91 19.56 2.76 14.55
C GLY A 91 20.37 4.02 14.23
N GLU A 92 21.14 4.02 13.14
CA GLU A 92 21.91 5.18 12.68
C GLU A 92 21.21 5.87 11.51
N ASN A 93 21.07 7.19 11.57
CA ASN A 93 20.58 7.97 10.42
C ASN A 93 21.65 7.95 9.31
N VAL A 94 21.36 7.22 8.23
CA VAL A 94 22.28 7.05 7.09
C VAL A 94 21.94 7.97 5.91
N PHE A 95 20.72 8.49 5.88
CA PHE A 95 20.29 9.43 4.85
C PHE A 95 19.17 10.31 5.38
N GLU A 96 19.27 11.61 5.10
CA GLU A 96 18.21 12.57 5.37
C GLU A 96 18.11 13.53 4.18
N ALA A 97 16.90 13.70 3.65
CA ALA A 97 16.70 14.60 2.51
C ALA A 97 17.00 16.06 2.89
N THR A 98 18.09 16.62 2.33
CA THR A 98 18.57 17.98 2.64
C THR A 98 17.93 19.07 1.77
N ALA A 99 17.30 18.69 0.66
CA ALA A 99 16.58 19.58 -0.26
C ALA A 99 15.16 19.05 -0.46
N LYS A 100 14.25 19.93 -0.91
CA LYS A 100 12.93 19.48 -1.39
C LYS A 100 13.15 18.58 -2.60
N PRO A 101 12.91 17.26 -2.52
CA PRO A 101 13.03 16.40 -3.67
C PRO A 101 12.08 16.89 -4.78
N GLU A 102 12.41 16.57 -6.03
CA GLU A 102 11.46 16.74 -7.12
C GLU A 102 10.14 16.04 -6.75
N SER A 103 9.01 16.68 -7.07
CA SER A 103 7.70 16.08 -6.79
C SER A 103 7.57 14.73 -7.47
N GLY A 104 7.15 13.69 -6.73
CA GLY A 104 6.90 12.36 -7.29
C GLY A 104 5.92 12.37 -8.46
N VAL A 105 4.95 13.30 -8.46
CA VAL A 105 4.01 13.49 -9.57
C VAL A 105 4.72 13.97 -10.84
N LEU A 106 5.72 14.85 -10.71
CA LEU A 106 6.49 15.32 -11.86
C LEU A 106 7.36 14.20 -12.43
N VAL A 107 7.99 13.41 -11.55
CA VAL A 107 8.79 12.24 -11.94
C VAL A 107 7.91 11.22 -12.67
N GLN A 108 6.73 10.90 -12.13
CA GLN A 108 5.76 10.00 -12.73
C GLN A 108 5.30 10.49 -14.12
N ASN A 109 4.91 11.77 -14.22
CA ASN A 109 4.44 12.34 -15.48
C ASN A 109 5.54 12.35 -16.56
N ARG A 110 6.79 12.65 -16.17
CA ARG A 110 7.93 12.60 -17.08
C ARG A 110 8.16 11.20 -17.60
N ASP A 111 8.18 10.19 -16.72
CA ASP A 111 8.36 8.80 -17.11
C ASP A 111 7.25 8.33 -18.06
N PHE A 112 5.99 8.66 -17.78
CA PHE A 112 4.86 8.31 -18.64
C PHE A 112 5.01 8.90 -20.06
N ILE A 113 5.33 10.19 -20.17
CA ILE A 113 5.49 10.86 -21.47
C ILE A 113 6.71 10.31 -22.23
N GLU A 114 7.82 10.06 -21.53
CA GLU A 114 9.01 9.46 -22.12
C GLU A 114 8.77 8.01 -22.57
N ALA A 115 7.99 7.24 -21.83
CA ALA A 115 7.61 5.88 -22.18
C ALA A 115 6.87 5.85 -23.53
N ILE A 116 5.90 6.74 -23.72
CA ILE A 116 5.18 6.92 -24.99
C ILE A 116 6.15 7.30 -26.12
N ARG A 117 7.03 8.29 -25.89
CA ARG A 117 7.94 8.80 -26.92
C ARG A 117 8.96 7.76 -27.39
N ASN A 118 9.38 6.87 -26.51
CA ASN A 118 10.42 5.88 -26.77
C ASN A 118 9.85 4.47 -27.03
N ASP A 119 8.53 4.32 -27.14
CA ASP A 119 7.86 3.03 -27.31
C ASP A 119 8.34 1.96 -26.30
N ARG A 120 8.42 2.37 -25.02
CA ARG A 120 8.78 1.48 -23.90
C ARG A 120 7.66 1.43 -22.87
N GLN A 121 7.68 0.42 -22.01
CA GLN A 121 6.80 0.39 -20.85
C GLN A 121 7.18 1.49 -19.84
N PRO A 122 6.20 2.15 -19.22
CA PRO A 122 6.44 3.01 -18.07
C PRO A 122 6.82 2.18 -16.84
N THR A 123 7.40 2.84 -15.84
CA THR A 123 7.83 2.22 -14.57
C THR A 123 6.65 1.70 -13.75
N CYS A 124 5.47 2.30 -13.92
CA CYS A 124 4.22 1.84 -13.33
C CYS A 124 3.20 1.61 -14.46
N ASN A 125 2.65 0.40 -14.54
CA ASN A 125 1.68 0.02 -15.58
C ASN A 125 0.40 -0.60 -15.00
N ALA A 126 -0.57 -0.86 -15.89
CA ALA A 126 -1.88 -1.37 -15.50
C ALA A 126 -1.83 -2.80 -14.91
N ASP A 127 -0.86 -3.62 -15.31
CA ASP A 127 -0.72 -4.98 -14.78
C ASP A 127 -0.25 -4.94 -13.32
N GLU A 128 0.66 -4.03 -12.98
CA GLU A 128 1.11 -3.79 -11.62
C GLU A 128 -0.03 -3.24 -10.75
N ALA A 129 -0.78 -2.26 -11.27
CA ALA A 129 -1.97 -1.76 -10.60
C ALA A 129 -2.98 -2.88 -10.32
N LEU A 130 -3.21 -3.78 -11.28
CA LEU A 130 -4.10 -4.92 -11.13
C LEU A 130 -3.60 -5.92 -10.07
N LYS A 131 -2.29 -6.18 -9.97
CA LYS A 131 -1.71 -7.03 -8.92
C LYS A 131 -2.01 -6.46 -7.53
N SER A 132 -1.82 -5.16 -7.36
CA SER A 132 -2.12 -4.44 -6.12
C SER A 132 -3.61 -4.51 -5.78
N MET A 133 -4.49 -4.25 -6.74
CA MET A 133 -5.95 -4.35 -6.56
C MET A 133 -6.40 -5.76 -6.19
N THR A 134 -5.79 -6.79 -6.78
CA THR A 134 -6.13 -8.20 -6.51
C THR A 134 -5.88 -8.59 -5.05
N VAL A 135 -4.79 -8.09 -4.46
CA VAL A 135 -4.48 -8.29 -3.03
C VAL A 135 -5.53 -7.63 -2.14
N LEU A 136 -5.91 -6.39 -2.46
CA LEU A 136 -6.90 -5.63 -1.70
C LEU A 136 -8.30 -6.25 -1.81
N GLN A 137 -8.67 -6.72 -3.01
CA GLN A 137 -9.92 -7.42 -3.25
C GLN A 137 -10.03 -8.69 -2.41
N GLN A 138 -8.94 -9.45 -2.24
CA GLN A 138 -8.94 -10.62 -1.37
C GLN A 138 -9.26 -10.28 0.10
N VAL A 139 -8.83 -9.11 0.60
CA VAL A 139 -9.17 -8.67 1.96
C VAL A 139 -10.65 -8.29 2.06
N TYR A 140 -11.17 -7.59 1.05
CA TYR A 140 -12.60 -7.29 0.96
C TYR A 140 -13.46 -8.56 0.96
N ASP A 141 -13.14 -9.51 0.09
CA ASP A 141 -13.89 -10.76 -0.06
C ASP A 141 -13.86 -11.60 1.22
N GLN A 142 -12.73 -11.61 1.93
CA GLN A 142 -12.63 -12.24 3.25
C GLN A 142 -13.65 -11.65 4.23
N MET A 143 -13.75 -10.32 4.31
CA MET A 143 -14.69 -9.67 5.22
C MET A 143 -16.14 -9.92 4.83
N VAL A 144 -16.47 -9.77 3.54
CA VAL A 144 -17.80 -10.06 3.03
C VAL A 144 -18.21 -11.50 3.34
N THR A 145 -17.29 -12.46 3.18
CA THR A 145 -17.52 -13.88 3.48
C THR A 145 -17.74 -14.13 4.97
N MET A 146 -16.96 -13.49 5.84
CA MET A 146 -17.02 -13.74 7.29
C MET A 146 -18.16 -13.01 7.98
N GLU A 147 -18.51 -11.81 7.53
CA GLU A 147 -19.39 -10.90 8.27
C GLU A 147 -20.60 -10.40 7.48
N GLY A 148 -20.69 -10.75 6.18
CA GLY A 148 -21.79 -10.39 5.29
C GLY A 148 -21.61 -9.04 4.60
N VAL A 149 -22.13 -8.95 3.36
CA VAL A 149 -21.93 -7.79 2.48
C VAL A 149 -22.50 -6.48 3.04
N GLU A 150 -23.58 -6.50 3.82
CA GLU A 150 -24.25 -5.27 4.30
C GLU A 150 -23.32 -4.35 5.11
N LYS A 151 -22.35 -4.91 5.83
CA LYS A 151 -21.38 -4.13 6.60
C LYS A 151 -20.33 -3.41 5.75
N TYR A 152 -20.13 -3.89 4.52
CA TYR A 152 -19.05 -3.51 3.61
C TYR A 152 -19.53 -3.07 2.23
N ARG A 153 -20.85 -3.07 1.98
CA ARG A 153 -21.44 -2.70 0.69
C ARG A 153 -20.96 -1.31 0.31
N ARG A 154 -20.41 -1.20 -0.89
CA ARG A 154 -19.88 0.06 -1.43
C ARG A 154 -20.95 0.75 -2.25
N ARG A 155 -20.78 2.06 -2.45
CA ARG A 155 -21.75 2.90 -3.19
C ARG A 155 -21.88 2.53 -4.67
N TRP A 156 -20.92 1.79 -5.22
CA TRP A 156 -20.92 1.36 -6.62
C TRP A 156 -21.43 -0.07 -6.80
N ASP A 157 -21.91 -0.71 -5.73
CA ASP A 157 -22.54 -2.05 -5.79
C ASP A 157 -24.07 -1.95 -6.01
N GLU A 158 -24.56 -0.77 -6.40
CA GLU A 158 -25.97 -0.48 -6.73
C GLU A 158 -26.32 -0.75 -8.19
#